data_AF-A0AAV3Z156-F1
#
_entry.id   AF-A0AAV3Z156-F1
#
_cell.length_a   1.000
_cell.length_b   1.000
_cell.length_c   1.000
_cell.angle_alpha   90.00
_cell.angle_beta   90.00
_cell.angle_gamma   90.00
#
_symmetry.space_group_name_H-M   'P 1'
#
loop_
_entity.id
_entity.type
_entity.pdbx_description
1 polymer ?
#
loop_
_entity_poly.entity_id
_entity_poly.type
_entity_poly.pdbx_seq_one_letter_code
_entity_poly.pdbx_strand_id
1 'polypeptide(L)'
;MSEQGAVMQEIPMTQSSEEATNNDPSTLTQAEDLNVDKGEQHENTAFETEEPATLPPLTYIDFIPQCLGSTIEGKEPDFAEFSTVVEQANQWLASMPQFIAIRCETISTKLGKDYNLDNDATLTHCSSNGRNVYLRVLRLWVTPRAENAPLASPQQISYITVLPDHPNGDLSTFLSSLAGGATNRTVGDLALPTFDNMQETVDKLNKHLQAKPLPGKILCIETLSFKCQESNTSDKLKTEASVWSEGGANARVFLQGLRVFYVVGQPAYETIGIHDEEPDMMQSVEGMGLRLKFATFDQTVTKAAAWLKKEKGIRVVSVQSVNVKLDRKFGTGPWILDSNAAAFTENQSLIEKRYAKVLRISYVREQKLEMASAVSLTSRLFIPHRIEGKTFESFSKTVLRVIKWLNATNAPVFACETVKYHVSADSTGQGFNDDRMDFQVNSNLGQYYITCIRLFFPCAYQEPPPEVPNEEDLGWGWGCVVS
;
A
#
# COMPACT_ATOMS: atom_id res chain seq x y z
N MET A 1 8.39 68.07 -14.76
CA MET A 1 9.01 67.66 -16.05
C MET A 1 9.03 66.15 -16.09
N SER A 2 8.74 65.56 -17.26
CA SER A 2 8.84 64.13 -17.60
C SER A 2 8.19 63.13 -16.64
N GLU A 3 6.88 62.93 -16.82
CA GLU A 3 6.26 61.61 -16.63
C GLU A 3 6.72 60.69 -17.78
N GLN A 4 6.80 59.38 -17.53
CA GLN A 4 6.99 58.36 -18.57
C GLN A 4 5.88 57.31 -18.45
N GLY A 5 4.97 57.30 -19.43
CA GLY A 5 3.93 56.29 -19.55
C GLY A 5 4.43 55.04 -20.27
N ALA A 6 3.96 53.87 -19.83
CA ALA A 6 4.20 52.61 -20.52
C ALA A 6 3.22 52.41 -21.68
N VAL A 7 3.70 51.89 -22.81
CA VAL A 7 2.91 51.66 -24.03
C VAL A 7 2.40 50.22 -24.06
N MET A 8 1.09 50.03 -24.20
CA MET A 8 0.48 48.75 -24.56
C MET A 8 0.70 48.46 -26.06
N GLN A 9 1.04 47.22 -26.39
CA GLN A 9 0.99 46.71 -27.77
C GLN A 9 -0.07 45.62 -27.88
N GLU A 10 -1.08 45.87 -28.72
CA GLU A 10 -2.00 44.87 -29.25
C GLU A 10 -1.57 44.47 -30.66
N ILE A 11 -1.69 43.18 -31.00
CA ILE A 11 -1.54 42.65 -32.36
C ILE A 11 -2.69 41.63 -32.61
N PRO A 12 -3.30 41.57 -33.81
CA PRO A 12 -4.75 41.35 -33.90
C PRO A 12 -5.17 39.93 -34.34
N MET A 13 -6.47 39.67 -34.21
CA MET A 13 -7.15 38.55 -34.87
C MET A 13 -7.24 38.78 -36.39
N THR A 14 -7.16 37.70 -37.17
CA THR A 14 -7.62 37.66 -38.57
C THR A 14 -8.66 36.57 -38.75
N GLN A 15 -9.87 36.96 -39.14
CA GLN A 15 -10.90 36.07 -39.68
C GLN A 15 -10.74 35.98 -41.21
N SER A 16 -11.13 34.85 -41.79
CA SER A 16 -11.50 34.74 -43.21
C SER A 16 -12.57 33.66 -43.39
N SER A 17 -13.59 33.98 -44.17
CA SER A 17 -14.87 33.28 -44.35
C SER A 17 -15.03 32.62 -45.74
N GLU A 18 -16.26 32.15 -46.04
CA GLU A 18 -16.80 31.53 -47.28
C GLU A 18 -16.24 30.14 -47.69
N GLU A 19 -17.00 29.19 -48.27
CA GLU A 19 -18.46 28.92 -48.41
C GLU A 19 -18.64 27.36 -48.53
N ALA A 20 -19.67 26.70 -47.96
CA ALA A 20 -21.10 26.56 -48.35
C ALA A 20 -21.42 25.58 -49.51
N THR A 21 -22.59 24.93 -49.41
CA THR A 21 -23.31 23.98 -50.33
C THR A 21 -23.15 22.47 -50.09
N ASN A 22 -24.16 21.59 -50.34
CA ASN A 22 -25.62 21.64 -50.08
C ASN A 22 -26.26 20.23 -50.25
N ASN A 23 -27.46 20.02 -49.68
CA ASN A 23 -28.51 19.02 -50.05
C ASN A 23 -28.32 17.48 -49.82
N ASP A 24 -29.06 16.91 -48.85
CA ASP A 24 -30.30 16.08 -49.01
C ASP A 24 -30.49 15.08 -50.19
N PRO A 25 -31.41 14.06 -50.09
CA PRO A 25 -31.71 13.17 -48.96
C PRO A 25 -32.08 11.69 -49.37
N SER A 26 -32.32 10.84 -48.36
CA SER A 26 -33.00 9.51 -48.29
C SER A 26 -33.75 8.86 -49.49
N THR A 27 -33.59 7.53 -49.65
CA THR A 27 -34.71 6.55 -49.82
C THR A 27 -34.32 5.07 -49.58
N LEU A 28 -35.33 4.22 -49.27
CA LEU A 28 -35.28 2.74 -49.22
C LEU A 28 -35.23 2.15 -50.67
N THR A 29 -35.04 0.85 -51.00
CA THR A 29 -35.48 -0.42 -50.36
C THR A 29 -34.85 -1.65 -51.07
N GLN A 30 -35.03 -2.85 -50.49
CA GLN A 30 -35.17 -4.20 -51.11
C GLN A 30 -33.96 -5.13 -51.37
N ALA A 31 -34.11 -6.32 -50.75
CA ALA A 31 -34.05 -7.68 -51.30
C ALA A 31 -32.72 -8.46 -51.43
N GLU A 32 -32.69 -9.57 -50.67
CA GLU A 32 -32.33 -10.95 -51.06
C GLU A 32 -30.99 -11.21 -51.78
N ASP A 33 -30.11 -11.99 -51.13
CA ASP A 33 -29.94 -13.37 -51.61
C ASP A 33 -29.45 -14.34 -50.51
N LEU A 34 -29.72 -15.63 -50.71
CA LEU A 34 -29.46 -16.71 -49.76
C LEU A 34 -28.05 -17.31 -49.93
N ASN A 35 -27.41 -17.71 -48.82
CA ASN A 35 -26.49 -18.84 -48.90
C ASN A 35 -26.55 -19.70 -47.63
N VAL A 36 -26.76 -21.00 -47.82
CA VAL A 36 -26.97 -22.00 -46.77
C VAL A 36 -25.69 -22.81 -46.64
N ASP A 37 -24.89 -22.51 -45.62
CA ASP A 37 -23.72 -23.31 -45.30
C ASP A 37 -24.07 -24.44 -44.32
N LYS A 38 -23.55 -25.65 -44.56
CA LYS A 38 -23.91 -26.85 -43.82
C LYS A 38 -22.89 -27.11 -42.72
N GLY A 39 -23.20 -26.65 -41.51
CA GLY A 39 -22.39 -26.95 -40.32
C GLY A 39 -22.34 -28.44 -40.02
N GLU A 40 -21.15 -29.04 -40.11
CA GLU A 40 -20.87 -30.37 -39.58
C GLU A 40 -20.82 -30.30 -38.04
N GLN A 41 -21.72 -31.03 -37.38
CA GLN A 41 -21.74 -31.13 -35.92
C GLN A 41 -20.67 -32.11 -35.44
N HIS A 42 -19.48 -31.59 -35.13
CA HIS A 42 -18.50 -32.31 -34.33
C HIS A 42 -18.91 -32.33 -32.86
N GLU A 43 -19.51 -33.43 -32.41
CA GLU A 43 -19.79 -33.68 -30.99
C GLU A 43 -18.49 -33.91 -30.21
N ASN A 44 -17.87 -32.81 -29.74
CA ASN A 44 -16.76 -32.85 -28.78
C ASN A 44 -17.26 -33.30 -27.40
N THR A 45 -17.56 -34.59 -27.26
CA THR A 45 -17.80 -35.25 -25.96
C THR A 45 -16.48 -35.63 -25.28
N ALA A 46 -15.60 -34.64 -25.14
CA ALA A 46 -14.50 -34.73 -24.20
C ALA A 46 -15.09 -34.63 -22.79
N PHE A 47 -15.03 -35.70 -22.01
CA PHE A 47 -15.46 -35.70 -20.62
C PHE A 47 -14.57 -34.75 -19.82
N GLU A 48 -15.05 -33.53 -19.60
CA GLU A 48 -14.56 -32.67 -18.53
C GLU A 48 -14.78 -33.43 -17.23
N THR A 49 -13.70 -34.01 -16.72
CA THR A 49 -13.70 -34.63 -15.40
C THR A 49 -13.75 -33.44 -14.43
N GLU A 50 -14.91 -33.17 -13.85
CA GLU A 50 -15.10 -32.12 -12.84
C GLU A 50 -14.29 -32.47 -11.59
N GLU A 51 -12.97 -32.26 -11.64
CA GLU A 51 -12.16 -32.25 -10.42
C GLU A 51 -12.71 -31.15 -9.50
N PRO A 52 -13.02 -31.48 -8.24
CA PRO A 52 -13.63 -30.51 -7.33
C PRO A 52 -12.69 -29.31 -7.17
N ALA A 53 -13.18 -28.13 -7.56
CA ALA A 53 -12.39 -26.92 -7.63
C ALA A 53 -11.66 -26.64 -6.30
N THR A 54 -10.36 -26.89 -6.28
CA THR A 54 -9.53 -26.74 -5.09
C THR A 54 -9.37 -25.26 -4.76
N LEU A 55 -9.68 -24.88 -3.52
CA LEU A 55 -9.56 -23.50 -3.07
C LEU A 55 -8.08 -23.08 -3.06
N PRO A 56 -7.72 -21.87 -3.51
CA PRO A 56 -6.33 -21.42 -3.54
C PRO A 56 -5.77 -21.32 -2.11
N PRO A 57 -4.50 -21.72 -1.86
CA PRO A 57 -3.89 -21.72 -0.53
C PRO A 57 -3.77 -20.31 0.08
N LEU A 58 -3.70 -19.29 -0.78
CA LEU A 58 -3.74 -17.88 -0.44
C LEU A 58 -4.44 -17.11 -1.57
N THR A 59 -5.38 -16.24 -1.24
CA THR A 59 -5.89 -15.22 -2.17
C THR A 59 -6.18 -13.92 -1.41
N TYR A 60 -6.69 -12.90 -2.09
CA TYR A 60 -7.07 -11.62 -1.51
C TYR A 60 -8.48 -11.20 -1.92
N ILE A 61 -9.07 -10.30 -1.13
CA ILE A 61 -10.30 -9.58 -1.46
C ILE A 61 -10.06 -8.10 -1.11
N ASP A 62 -10.43 -7.20 -2.03
CA ASP A 62 -10.37 -5.75 -1.81
C ASP A 62 -11.77 -5.17 -1.58
N PHE A 63 -11.89 -4.36 -0.53
CA PHE A 63 -13.11 -3.64 -0.16
C PHE A 63 -12.88 -2.13 -0.38
N ILE A 64 -13.62 -1.57 -1.35
CA ILE A 64 -13.48 -0.17 -1.74
C ILE A 64 -14.49 0.69 -0.96
N PRO A 65 -14.06 1.82 -0.38
CA PRO A 65 -15.00 2.78 0.18
C PRO A 65 -15.96 3.32 -0.89
N GLN A 66 -17.26 3.30 -0.62
CA GLN A 66 -18.27 3.84 -1.53
C GLN A 66 -18.04 5.34 -1.78
N CYS A 67 -18.16 5.78 -3.05
CA CYS A 67 -18.20 7.20 -3.40
C CYS A 67 -19.57 7.80 -3.01
N LEU A 68 -19.58 8.88 -2.23
CA LEU A 68 -20.78 9.49 -1.64
C LEU A 68 -21.28 10.73 -2.39
N GLY A 69 -20.53 11.24 -3.37
CA GLY A 69 -20.86 12.46 -4.09
C GLY A 69 -20.59 12.37 -5.58
N SER A 70 -21.30 13.18 -6.37
CA SER A 70 -20.94 13.38 -7.77
C SER A 70 -19.66 14.20 -7.88
N THR A 71 -18.83 13.87 -8.87
CA THR A 71 -17.68 14.69 -9.29
C THR A 71 -18.17 15.97 -9.94
N ILE A 72 -18.53 16.96 -9.12
CA ILE A 72 -18.65 18.35 -9.59
C ILE A 72 -17.27 18.78 -10.10
N GLU A 73 -17.23 19.36 -11.29
CA GLU A 73 -15.98 19.67 -12.01
C GLU A 73 -14.97 20.41 -11.11
N GLY A 74 -13.79 19.80 -10.90
CA GLY A 74 -12.72 20.33 -10.06
C GLY A 74 -12.80 20.02 -8.55
N LYS A 75 -13.90 19.47 -8.01
CA LYS A 75 -13.97 19.00 -6.61
C LYS A 75 -13.59 17.52 -6.52
N GLU A 76 -12.85 17.15 -5.47
CA GLU A 76 -12.65 15.75 -5.10
C GLU A 76 -13.97 15.11 -4.64
N PRO A 77 -14.24 13.84 -5.00
CA PRO A 77 -15.37 13.11 -4.46
C PRO A 77 -15.19 12.85 -2.96
N ASP A 78 -16.27 12.97 -2.21
CA ASP A 78 -16.34 12.49 -0.83
C ASP A 78 -16.54 10.97 -0.86
N PHE A 79 -15.84 10.24 0.01
CA PHE A 79 -15.92 8.78 0.13
C PHE A 79 -16.34 8.36 1.53
N ALA A 80 -16.93 7.17 1.66
CA ALA A 80 -17.27 6.54 2.92
C ALA A 80 -16.05 6.39 3.84
N GLU A 81 -16.29 6.39 5.16
CA GLU A 81 -15.24 6.19 6.15
C GLU A 81 -14.66 4.78 6.10
N PHE A 82 -13.46 4.60 6.62
CA PHE A 82 -12.75 3.30 6.59
C PHE A 82 -13.47 2.21 7.40
N SER A 83 -14.33 2.61 8.34
CA SER A 83 -15.24 1.72 9.07
C SER A 83 -16.17 0.94 8.13
N THR A 84 -16.71 1.59 7.09
CA THR A 84 -17.65 0.97 6.13
C THR A 84 -17.02 -0.19 5.35
N VAL A 85 -15.74 -0.11 4.97
CA VAL A 85 -15.08 -1.24 4.27
C VAL A 85 -14.81 -2.42 5.21
N VAL A 86 -14.66 -2.18 6.52
CA VAL A 86 -14.56 -3.26 7.53
C VAL A 86 -15.93 -3.91 7.74
N GLU A 87 -17.03 -3.16 7.65
CA GLU A 87 -18.39 -3.71 7.68
C GLU A 87 -18.69 -4.58 6.45
N GLN A 88 -18.34 -4.12 5.24
CA GLN A 88 -18.42 -4.91 4.00
C GLN A 88 -17.56 -6.20 4.10
N ALA A 89 -16.34 -6.09 4.62
CA ALA A 89 -15.46 -7.23 4.84
C ALA A 89 -16.07 -8.30 5.77
N ASN A 90 -16.77 -7.86 6.82
CA ASN A 90 -17.50 -8.76 7.72
C ASN A 90 -18.70 -9.44 7.04
N GLN A 91 -19.42 -8.74 6.16
CA GLN A 91 -20.51 -9.33 5.38
C GLN A 91 -20.00 -10.40 4.41
N TRP A 92 -18.84 -10.16 3.77
CA TRP A 92 -18.18 -11.14 2.91
C TRP A 92 -17.64 -12.36 3.69
N LEU A 93 -16.99 -12.15 4.84
CA LEU A 93 -16.55 -13.25 5.70
C LEU A 93 -17.72 -14.09 6.23
N ALA A 94 -18.91 -13.48 6.40
CA ALA A 94 -20.14 -14.18 6.75
C ALA A 94 -20.73 -15.02 5.62
N SER A 95 -20.61 -14.59 4.35
CA SER A 95 -21.09 -15.34 3.18
C SER A 95 -20.09 -16.38 2.67
N MET A 96 -18.81 -16.25 3.01
CA MET A 96 -17.72 -17.14 2.58
C MET A 96 -17.04 -17.88 3.76
N PRO A 97 -17.77 -18.71 4.53
CA PRO A 97 -17.26 -19.35 5.74
C PRO A 97 -16.11 -20.35 5.51
N GLN A 98 -15.92 -20.81 4.26
CA GLN A 98 -14.80 -21.64 3.82
C GLN A 98 -13.45 -20.92 3.82
N PHE A 99 -13.43 -19.59 3.91
CA PHE A 99 -12.21 -18.79 4.05
C PHE A 99 -12.04 -18.28 5.49
N ILE A 100 -10.78 -17.97 5.84
CA ILE A 100 -10.42 -17.16 7.01
C ILE A 100 -9.42 -16.08 6.59
N ALA A 101 -9.60 -14.86 7.09
CA ALA A 101 -8.64 -13.78 6.97
C ALA A 101 -7.46 -14.03 7.92
N ILE A 102 -6.25 -14.07 7.34
CA ILE A 102 -4.98 -14.18 8.08
C ILE A 102 -4.29 -12.84 8.26
N ARG A 103 -4.64 -11.83 7.44
CA ARG A 103 -4.14 -10.45 7.54
C ARG A 103 -5.17 -9.48 6.95
N CYS A 104 -5.29 -8.33 7.61
CA CYS A 104 -5.91 -7.11 7.07
C CYS A 104 -4.78 -6.11 6.73
N GLU A 105 -4.97 -5.33 5.67
CA GLU A 105 -3.98 -4.36 5.16
C GLU A 105 -4.71 -3.13 4.58
N THR A 106 -4.23 -1.92 4.88
CA THR A 106 -4.79 -0.64 4.40
C THR A 106 -3.98 -0.14 3.22
N ILE A 107 -4.43 -0.46 2.01
CA ILE A 107 -3.72 -0.09 0.77
C ILE A 107 -4.10 1.32 0.35
N SER A 108 -3.09 2.18 0.13
CA SER A 108 -3.29 3.48 -0.51
C SER A 108 -3.14 3.34 -2.03
N THR A 109 -4.26 3.30 -2.74
CA THR A 109 -4.32 3.31 -4.21
C THR A 109 -4.50 4.74 -4.71
N LYS A 110 -3.78 5.13 -5.75
CA LYS A 110 -3.93 6.47 -6.33
C LYS A 110 -5.11 6.49 -7.30
N LEU A 111 -5.96 7.50 -7.19
CA LEU A 111 -7.03 7.74 -8.17
C LEU A 111 -6.47 8.36 -9.46
N GLY A 112 -7.11 8.05 -10.59
CA GLY A 112 -6.84 8.67 -11.88
C GLY A 112 -7.32 10.13 -11.93
N LYS A 113 -7.16 10.77 -13.10
CA LYS A 113 -7.54 12.19 -13.29
C LYS A 113 -9.04 12.42 -13.09
N ASP A 114 -9.85 11.45 -13.50
CA ASP A 114 -11.31 11.48 -13.43
C ASP A 114 -11.83 10.85 -12.13
N TYR A 115 -10.96 10.73 -11.11
CA TYR A 115 -11.17 10.04 -9.84
C TYR A 115 -11.55 8.55 -9.95
N ASN A 116 -11.37 7.95 -11.12
CA ASN A 116 -11.51 6.51 -11.31
C ASN A 116 -10.43 5.74 -10.54
N LEU A 117 -10.80 4.54 -10.08
CA LEU A 117 -9.95 3.64 -9.32
C LEU A 117 -9.61 2.43 -10.19
N ASP A 118 -8.32 2.22 -10.45
CA ASP A 118 -7.82 0.96 -10.99
C ASP A 118 -7.10 0.21 -9.86
N ASN A 119 -7.76 -0.81 -9.33
CA ASN A 119 -7.22 -1.65 -8.25
C ASN A 119 -6.31 -2.77 -8.77
N ASP A 120 -6.38 -3.10 -10.06
CA ASP A 120 -5.57 -4.17 -10.65
C ASP A 120 -4.27 -3.60 -11.26
N ALA A 121 -4.15 -2.27 -11.40
CA ALA A 121 -2.92 -1.57 -11.76
C ALA A 121 -1.78 -1.82 -10.77
N THR A 122 -0.72 -2.47 -11.27
CA THR A 122 0.52 -2.69 -10.51
C THR A 122 1.48 -1.50 -10.57
N LEU A 123 1.42 -0.64 -11.59
CA LEU A 123 2.25 0.57 -11.68
C LEU A 123 1.44 1.83 -11.39
N THR A 124 1.85 2.57 -10.35
CA THR A 124 1.28 3.88 -9.98
C THR A 124 2.24 5.01 -10.36
N HIS A 125 1.73 6.07 -11.00
CA HIS A 125 2.48 7.31 -11.23
C HIS A 125 2.02 8.43 -10.28
N CYS A 126 2.92 8.95 -9.45
CA CYS A 126 2.71 10.12 -8.61
C CYS A 126 3.33 11.36 -9.27
N SER A 127 2.53 12.39 -9.52
CA SER A 127 2.99 13.61 -10.20
C SER A 127 3.76 14.51 -9.23
N SER A 128 4.87 15.10 -9.68
CA SER A 128 5.59 16.15 -8.93
C SER A 128 4.82 17.47 -8.90
N ASN A 129 3.97 17.73 -9.89
CA ASN A 129 3.18 18.94 -10.03
C ASN A 129 1.68 18.66 -10.02
N GLY A 130 0.88 19.56 -9.45
CA GLY A 130 -0.56 19.38 -9.29
C GLY A 130 -0.93 18.54 -8.06
N ARG A 131 -2.13 17.96 -8.07
CA ARG A 131 -2.72 17.23 -6.94
C ARG A 131 -2.70 15.72 -7.22
N ASN A 132 -2.21 14.94 -6.27
CA ASN A 132 -2.34 13.49 -6.25
C ASN A 132 -3.44 13.13 -5.25
N VAL A 133 -4.41 12.31 -5.64
CA VAL A 133 -5.51 11.89 -4.76
C VAL A 133 -5.42 10.38 -4.56
N TYR A 134 -5.62 9.94 -3.32
CA TYR A 134 -5.43 8.57 -2.89
C TYR A 134 -6.65 8.10 -2.12
N LEU A 135 -7.01 6.83 -2.33
CA LEU A 135 -8.06 6.12 -1.63
C LEU A 135 -7.44 4.99 -0.80
N ARG A 136 -7.90 4.86 0.45
CA ARG A 136 -7.56 3.75 1.35
C ARG A 136 -8.57 2.62 1.15
N VAL A 137 -8.09 1.54 0.57
CA VAL A 137 -8.81 0.28 0.36
C VAL A 137 -8.43 -0.68 1.48
N LEU A 138 -9.38 -1.47 1.98
CA LEU A 138 -9.08 -2.59 2.87
C LEU A 138 -8.82 -3.83 2.03
N ARG A 139 -7.62 -4.41 2.12
CA ARG A 139 -7.33 -5.74 1.60
C ARG A 139 -7.40 -6.76 2.72
N LEU A 140 -8.16 -7.83 2.50
CA LEU A 140 -8.04 -9.06 3.26
C LEU A 140 -7.16 -10.04 2.50
N TRP A 141 -6.17 -10.61 3.18
CA TRP A 141 -5.49 -11.82 2.73
C TRP A 141 -6.14 -13.02 3.40
N VAL A 142 -6.61 -13.97 2.60
CA VAL A 142 -7.43 -15.10 3.06
C VAL A 142 -6.82 -16.45 2.65
N THR A 143 -7.01 -17.45 3.50
CA THR A 143 -6.63 -18.85 3.25
C THR A 143 -7.86 -19.74 3.47
N PRO A 144 -7.95 -20.93 2.85
CA PRO A 144 -9.01 -21.89 3.14
C PRO A 144 -8.99 -22.28 4.62
N ARG A 145 -10.18 -22.42 5.22
CA ARG A 145 -10.34 -22.97 6.55
C ARG A 145 -9.90 -24.44 6.52
N ALA A 146 -9.08 -24.85 7.49
CA ALA A 146 -8.68 -26.25 7.62
C ALA A 146 -9.92 -27.15 7.80
N GLU A 147 -10.00 -28.25 7.04
CA GLU A 147 -11.16 -29.15 6.99
C GLU A 147 -11.56 -29.70 8.38
N ASN A 148 -10.58 -29.93 9.24
CA ASN A 148 -10.75 -30.44 10.60
C ASN A 148 -10.99 -29.35 11.65
N ALA A 149 -11.10 -28.08 11.27
CA ALA A 149 -11.46 -27.01 12.19
C ALA A 149 -12.93 -27.17 12.62
N PRO A 150 -13.27 -26.97 13.91
CA PRO A 150 -14.66 -26.92 14.34
C PRO A 150 -15.47 -25.93 13.50
N LEU A 151 -16.74 -26.24 13.27
CA LEU A 151 -17.68 -25.38 12.55
C LEU A 151 -17.95 -24.11 13.40
N ALA A 152 -17.03 -23.16 13.31
CA ALA A 152 -17.06 -21.91 14.05
C ALA A 152 -18.06 -20.93 13.40
N SER A 153 -18.52 -19.97 14.20
CA SER A 153 -19.15 -18.76 13.65
C SER A 153 -18.23 -18.13 12.60
N PRO A 154 -18.78 -17.47 11.56
CA PRO A 154 -17.98 -16.72 10.62
C PRO A 154 -17.04 -15.74 11.32
N GLN A 155 -15.87 -15.53 10.74
CA GLN A 155 -14.87 -14.64 11.33
C GLN A 155 -15.38 -13.20 11.22
N GLN A 156 -15.51 -12.52 12.35
CA GLN A 156 -15.79 -11.10 12.40
C GLN A 156 -14.51 -10.36 12.79
N ILE A 157 -14.13 -9.34 12.03
CA ILE A 157 -12.99 -8.46 12.27
C ILE A 157 -13.43 -7.07 12.71
N SER A 158 -12.58 -6.40 13.47
CA SER A 158 -12.70 -4.99 13.82
C SER A 158 -11.29 -4.40 14.03
N TYR A 159 -11.19 -3.10 14.30
CA TYR A 159 -9.91 -2.42 14.43
C TYR A 159 -9.94 -1.25 15.42
N ILE A 160 -8.76 -0.84 15.86
CA ILE A 160 -8.51 0.48 16.43
C ILE A 160 -7.36 1.15 15.68
N THR A 161 -7.42 2.47 15.52
CA THR A 161 -6.28 3.29 15.07
C THR A 161 -5.68 3.99 16.28
N VAL A 162 -4.36 3.91 16.44
CA VAL A 162 -3.59 4.48 17.55
C VAL A 162 -2.54 5.41 16.96
N LEU A 163 -2.48 6.64 17.46
CA LEU A 163 -1.51 7.64 17.05
C LEU A 163 -0.53 7.90 18.21
N PRO A 164 0.73 8.28 17.92
CA PRO A 164 1.65 8.82 18.91
C PRO A 164 1.05 10.06 19.59
N ASP A 165 1.20 10.20 20.92
CA ASP A 165 0.80 11.43 21.59
C ASP A 165 1.81 12.56 21.31
N HIS A 166 1.40 13.78 21.62
CA HIS A 166 2.29 14.94 21.71
C HIS A 166 2.44 15.34 23.19
N PRO A 167 3.68 15.49 23.72
CA PRO A 167 3.92 15.64 25.15
C PRO A 167 3.47 17.00 25.71
N ASN A 168 3.32 18.01 24.86
CA ASN A 168 2.94 19.36 25.24
C ASN A 168 1.44 19.67 25.06
N GLY A 169 0.58 18.64 24.95
CA GLY A 169 -0.88 18.78 24.90
C GLY A 169 -1.53 18.14 23.67
N ASP A 170 -2.83 18.36 23.51
CA ASP A 170 -3.65 17.75 22.47
C ASP A 170 -3.09 17.95 21.04
N LEU A 171 -3.01 16.83 20.31
CA LEU A 171 -2.56 16.76 18.92
C LEU A 171 -3.35 17.71 18.01
N SER A 172 -4.67 17.83 18.19
CA SER A 172 -5.49 18.67 17.30
C SER A 172 -5.21 20.17 17.51
N THR A 173 -5.01 20.57 18.75
CA THR A 173 -4.61 21.93 19.16
C THR A 173 -3.23 22.26 18.60
N PHE A 174 -2.29 21.31 18.69
CA PHE A 174 -0.94 21.48 18.16
C PHE A 174 -0.92 21.60 16.63
N LEU A 175 -1.57 20.70 15.89
CA LEU A 175 -1.64 20.78 14.42
C LEU A 175 -2.30 22.08 13.94
N SER A 176 -3.29 22.58 14.69
CA SER A 176 -3.90 23.89 14.42
C SER A 176 -2.92 25.05 14.57
N SER A 177 -1.93 24.96 15.47
CA SER A 177 -0.90 25.99 15.65
C SER A 177 0.10 26.03 14.47
N LEU A 178 0.48 24.87 13.93
CA LEU A 178 1.36 24.80 12.76
C LEU A 178 0.71 25.37 11.50
N ALA A 179 -0.61 25.24 11.34
CA ALA A 179 -1.36 25.77 10.20
C ALA A 179 -1.26 27.30 10.10
N GLY A 180 -1.08 28.02 11.21
CA GLY A 180 -0.92 29.48 11.24
C GLY A 180 0.49 30.01 10.94
N GLY A 181 1.53 29.17 11.05
CA GLY A 181 2.94 29.59 10.91
C GLY A 181 3.68 29.03 9.68
N ALA A 182 3.10 28.06 8.99
CA ALA A 182 3.73 27.35 7.88
C ALA A 182 3.65 28.11 6.54
N THR A 183 4.47 29.14 6.37
CA THR A 183 4.81 29.65 5.02
C THR A 183 5.81 28.70 4.35
N ASN A 184 5.81 28.64 3.01
CA ASN A 184 6.67 27.72 2.23
C ASN A 184 8.19 27.85 2.51
N ARG A 185 8.65 28.89 3.21
CA ARG A 185 10.07 29.07 3.60
C ARG A 185 10.39 28.65 5.04
N THR A 186 9.43 28.64 5.96
CA THR A 186 9.70 28.42 7.40
C THR A 186 9.60 26.96 7.85
N VAL A 187 8.99 26.06 7.06
CA VAL A 187 8.83 24.63 7.42
C VAL A 187 10.16 23.86 7.44
N GLY A 188 11.23 24.37 6.82
CA GLY A 188 12.56 23.75 6.87
C GLY A 188 13.30 23.91 8.20
N ASP A 189 13.08 25.04 8.88
CA ASP A 189 13.74 25.38 10.16
C ASP A 189 12.79 25.23 11.36
N LEU A 190 11.49 24.98 11.12
CA LEU A 190 10.55 24.60 12.17
C LEU A 190 11.02 23.28 12.79
N ALA A 191 11.37 23.33 14.07
CA ALA A 191 11.66 22.15 14.85
C ALA A 191 10.50 21.15 14.70
N LEU A 192 10.83 19.92 14.28
CA LEU A 192 9.84 18.85 14.20
C LEU A 192 9.14 18.72 15.56
N PRO A 193 7.82 18.52 15.57
CA PRO A 193 7.12 18.31 16.83
C PRO A 193 7.70 17.05 17.46
N THR A 194 8.05 17.14 18.75
CA THR A 194 8.35 15.95 19.53
C THR A 194 7.04 15.20 19.69
N PHE A 195 6.90 14.04 19.05
CA PHE A 195 5.86 13.08 19.39
C PHE A 195 6.47 12.00 20.29
N ASP A 196 5.63 11.18 20.92
CA ASP A 196 6.08 9.87 21.38
C ASP A 196 6.80 9.15 20.23
N ASN A 197 7.90 8.46 20.53
CA ASN A 197 8.46 7.51 19.57
C ASN A 197 7.55 6.27 19.44
N MET A 198 7.82 5.42 18.45
CA MET A 198 6.96 4.25 18.19
C MET A 198 6.92 3.26 19.37
N GLN A 199 8.02 3.08 20.11
CA GLN A 199 8.05 2.24 21.31
C GLN A 199 7.22 2.84 22.45
N GLU A 200 7.31 4.15 22.68
CA GLU A 200 6.49 4.87 23.68
C GLU A 200 4.99 4.77 23.35
N THR A 201 4.65 4.85 22.06
CA THR A 201 3.28 4.65 21.55
C THR A 201 2.78 3.24 21.87
N VAL A 202 3.60 2.20 21.64
CA VAL A 202 3.29 0.81 22.01
C VAL A 202 3.17 0.62 23.52
N ASP A 203 4.03 1.24 24.32
CA ASP A 203 3.99 1.14 25.79
C ASP A 203 2.73 1.79 26.38
N LYS A 204 2.29 2.92 25.82
CA LYS A 204 1.01 3.55 26.19
C LYS A 204 -0.18 2.72 25.75
N LEU A 205 -0.16 2.17 24.53
CA LEU A 205 -1.18 1.25 24.05
C LEU A 205 -1.30 0.01 24.94
N ASN A 206 -0.17 -0.58 25.36
CA ASN A 206 -0.16 -1.71 26.29
C ASN A 206 -0.81 -1.37 27.63
N LYS A 207 -0.53 -0.19 28.20
CA LYS A 207 -1.20 0.28 29.43
C LYS A 207 -2.72 0.42 29.23
N HIS A 208 -3.16 0.91 28.08
CA HIS A 208 -4.58 0.98 27.74
C HIS A 208 -5.20 -0.43 27.63
N LEU A 209 -4.55 -1.35 26.91
CA LEU A 209 -5.05 -2.72 26.70
C LEU A 209 -5.10 -3.56 27.98
N GLN A 210 -4.22 -3.31 28.96
CA GLN A 210 -4.33 -3.95 30.28
C GLN A 210 -5.52 -3.42 31.10
N ALA A 211 -5.88 -2.13 30.96
CA ALA A 211 -7.05 -1.55 31.62
C ALA A 211 -8.38 -1.86 30.90
N LYS A 212 -8.33 -1.95 29.56
CA LYS A 212 -9.47 -2.20 28.68
C LYS A 212 -9.02 -3.09 27.51
N PRO A 213 -9.06 -4.43 27.65
CA PRO A 213 -8.67 -5.34 26.59
C PRO A 213 -9.59 -5.21 25.37
N LEU A 214 -9.07 -5.53 24.19
CA LEU A 214 -9.88 -5.61 22.97
C LEU A 214 -10.92 -6.73 23.11
N PRO A 215 -12.15 -6.55 22.58
CA PRO A 215 -13.19 -7.59 22.58
C PRO A 215 -12.91 -8.64 21.50
N GLY A 216 -11.79 -9.34 21.62
CA GLY A 216 -11.28 -10.23 20.58
C GLY A 216 -9.76 -10.43 20.64
N LYS A 217 -9.24 -11.24 19.71
CA LYS A 217 -7.81 -11.59 19.60
C LYS A 217 -7.16 -10.84 18.44
N ILE A 218 -5.96 -10.27 18.66
CA ILE A 218 -5.25 -9.48 17.65
C ILE A 218 -4.90 -10.36 16.43
N LEU A 219 -5.37 -9.93 15.26
CA LEU A 219 -5.16 -10.57 13.97
C LEU A 219 -3.84 -10.11 13.37
N CYS A 220 -3.72 -8.80 13.13
CA CYS A 220 -2.52 -8.16 12.61
C CYS A 220 -2.38 -6.72 13.12
N ILE A 221 -1.17 -6.18 13.00
CA ILE A 221 -0.85 -4.80 13.34
C ILE A 221 -0.09 -4.19 12.17
N GLU A 222 -0.57 -3.03 11.71
CA GLU A 222 -0.06 -2.31 10.55
C GLU A 222 0.47 -0.95 10.99
N THR A 223 1.68 -0.59 10.55
CA THR A 223 2.16 0.80 10.60
C THR A 223 1.64 1.55 9.38
N LEU A 224 0.99 2.69 9.60
CA LEU A 224 0.43 3.55 8.55
C LEU A 224 0.94 4.97 8.66
N SER A 225 1.28 5.57 7.52
CA SER A 225 1.56 7.00 7.43
C SER A 225 0.27 7.78 7.22
N PHE A 226 0.02 8.77 8.09
CA PHE A 226 -1.08 9.71 7.98
C PHE A 226 -0.54 11.09 7.63
N LYS A 227 -1.05 11.73 6.56
CA LYS A 227 -0.81 13.16 6.31
C LYS A 227 -1.51 13.96 7.40
N CYS A 228 -0.74 14.59 8.29
CA CYS A 228 -1.30 15.39 9.38
C CYS A 228 -1.54 16.84 8.98
N GLN A 229 -0.67 17.37 8.11
CA GLN A 229 -0.72 18.74 7.66
C GLN A 229 -0.05 18.86 6.28
N GLU A 230 -0.55 19.78 5.48
CA GLU A 230 0.09 20.27 4.27
C GLU A 230 0.13 21.81 4.30
N SER A 231 1.21 22.42 3.79
CA SER A 231 1.30 23.88 3.70
C SER A 231 0.12 24.44 2.90
N ASN A 232 -0.48 25.53 3.39
CA ASN A 232 -1.64 26.19 2.78
C ASN A 232 -2.96 25.38 2.81
N THR A 233 -3.06 24.26 3.55
CA THR A 233 -4.35 23.61 3.84
C THR A 233 -4.70 23.66 5.33
N SER A 234 -6.00 23.66 5.63
CA SER A 234 -6.56 23.55 6.99
C SER A 234 -7.05 22.12 7.29
N ASP A 235 -6.51 21.13 6.56
CA ASP A 235 -6.89 19.73 6.68
C ASP A 235 -6.62 19.25 8.12
N LYS A 236 -7.68 18.85 8.82
CA LYS A 236 -7.52 18.15 10.10
C LYS A 236 -7.15 16.69 9.83
N LEU A 237 -6.23 16.16 10.63
CA LEU A 237 -5.91 14.75 10.66
C LEU A 237 -7.19 13.93 10.93
N LYS A 238 -7.58 13.09 9.96
CA LYS A 238 -8.70 12.14 10.07
C LYS A 238 -8.16 10.73 9.84
N THR A 239 -8.21 9.88 10.87
CA THR A 239 -7.78 8.48 10.78
C THR A 239 -8.74 7.65 9.93
N GLU A 240 -10.04 7.97 10.00
CA GLU A 240 -11.11 7.24 9.33
C GLU A 240 -11.46 7.79 7.94
N ALA A 241 -10.83 8.89 7.52
CA ALA A 241 -10.94 9.37 6.15
C ALA A 241 -10.28 8.36 5.20
N SER A 242 -11.09 7.80 4.30
CA SER A 242 -10.60 6.89 3.27
C SER A 242 -9.95 7.62 2.11
N VAL A 243 -10.45 8.80 1.73
CA VAL A 243 -9.84 9.66 0.71
C VAL A 243 -8.92 10.69 1.35
N TRP A 244 -7.77 10.93 0.72
CA TRP A 244 -6.85 12.01 1.06
C TRP A 244 -6.07 12.44 -0.18
N SER A 245 -5.48 13.63 -0.15
CA SER A 245 -4.70 14.13 -1.28
C SER A 245 -3.47 14.90 -0.87
N GLU A 246 -2.60 15.11 -1.86
CA GLU A 246 -1.30 15.75 -1.75
C GLU A 246 -1.08 16.72 -2.91
N GLY A 247 -0.87 18.00 -2.62
CA GLY A 247 -0.26 18.93 -3.55
C GLY A 247 1.24 18.65 -3.69
N GLY A 248 1.71 18.46 -4.93
CA GLY A 248 3.12 18.19 -5.23
C GLY A 248 4.10 19.25 -4.71
N ALA A 249 3.63 20.51 -4.61
CA ALA A 249 4.44 21.68 -4.30
C ALA A 249 4.56 22.07 -2.81
N ASN A 250 3.80 21.43 -1.92
CA ASN A 250 3.69 21.85 -0.53
C ASN A 250 4.62 21.04 0.39
N ALA A 251 5.10 21.66 1.47
CA ALA A 251 5.72 20.93 2.57
C ALA A 251 4.64 20.18 3.38
N ARG A 252 4.97 18.99 3.87
CA ARG A 252 4.02 18.05 4.50
C ARG A 252 4.56 17.53 5.81
N VAL A 253 3.67 17.25 6.75
CA VAL A 253 3.97 16.51 8.00
C VAL A 253 3.23 15.18 7.95
N PHE A 254 3.97 14.09 8.14
CA PHE A 254 3.43 12.74 8.26
C PHE A 254 3.65 12.20 9.67
N LEU A 255 2.67 11.47 10.18
CA LEU A 255 2.71 10.75 11.45
C LEU A 255 2.53 9.25 11.16
N GLN A 256 3.40 8.42 11.70
CA GLN A 256 3.26 6.98 11.69
C GLN A 256 2.33 6.57 12.85
N GLY A 257 1.15 6.05 12.53
CA GLY A 257 0.23 5.44 13.48
C GLY A 257 0.21 3.93 13.36
N LEU A 258 -0.36 3.27 14.37
CA LEU A 258 -0.61 1.83 14.37
C LEU A 258 -2.10 1.57 14.13
N ARG A 259 -2.44 0.71 13.19
CA ARG A 259 -3.78 0.14 13.05
C ARG A 259 -3.75 -1.31 13.52
N VAL A 260 -4.49 -1.59 14.59
CA VAL A 260 -4.57 -2.93 15.20
C VAL A 260 -5.88 -3.57 14.79
N PHE A 261 -5.82 -4.57 13.92
CA PHE A 261 -6.97 -5.38 13.54
C PHE A 261 -7.09 -6.59 14.47
N TYR A 262 -8.31 -6.95 14.85
CA TYR A 262 -8.58 -8.07 15.75
C TYR A 262 -9.82 -8.85 15.32
N VAL A 263 -9.82 -10.15 15.58
CA VAL A 263 -10.99 -11.02 15.42
C VAL A 263 -11.88 -10.86 16.64
N VAL A 264 -13.11 -10.40 16.45
CA VAL A 264 -14.10 -10.15 17.50
C VAL A 264 -14.42 -11.45 18.24
N GLY A 265 -14.48 -11.37 19.57
CA GLY A 265 -14.72 -12.52 20.43
C GLY A 265 -14.64 -12.19 21.92
N GLN A 266 -14.27 -13.18 22.73
CA GLN A 266 -14.00 -12.95 24.16
C GLN A 266 -12.78 -12.02 24.34
N PRO A 267 -12.76 -11.13 25.35
CA PRO A 267 -11.66 -10.20 25.52
C PRO A 267 -10.30 -10.88 25.72
N ALA A 268 -9.31 -10.51 24.92
CA ALA A 268 -7.96 -11.06 25.01
C ALA A 268 -7.00 -10.07 25.69
N TYR A 269 -6.31 -10.53 26.73
CA TYR A 269 -5.34 -9.75 27.50
C TYR A 269 -3.93 -9.86 26.87
N GLU A 270 -3.84 -9.47 25.61
CA GLU A 270 -2.60 -9.49 24.82
C GLU A 270 -1.81 -8.20 25.03
N THR A 271 -0.49 -8.32 25.23
CA THR A 271 0.43 -7.17 25.14
C THR A 271 1.11 -7.18 23.77
N ILE A 272 1.11 -6.03 23.11
CA ILE A 272 1.74 -5.79 21.81
C ILE A 272 3.24 -5.53 22.01
N GLY A 273 4.05 -5.95 21.05
CA GLY A 273 5.41 -5.46 20.88
C GLY A 273 5.73 -5.28 19.39
N ILE A 274 6.77 -4.50 19.14
CA ILE A 274 7.37 -4.32 17.82
C ILE A 274 8.86 -4.63 17.90
N HIS A 275 9.44 -5.11 16.80
CA HIS A 275 10.88 -5.20 16.58
C HIS A 275 11.18 -4.68 15.19
N ASP A 276 12.09 -3.73 15.11
CA ASP A 276 12.57 -3.19 13.85
C ASP A 276 13.94 -3.74 13.54
N GLU A 277 14.03 -4.50 12.44
CA GLU A 277 15.31 -4.90 11.89
C GLU A 277 15.75 -3.87 10.84
N GLU A 278 16.63 -2.96 11.25
CA GLU A 278 17.26 -2.00 10.36
C GLU A 278 18.31 -2.68 9.46
N PRO A 279 18.38 -2.32 8.16
CA PRO A 279 19.43 -2.80 7.26
C PRO A 279 20.77 -2.16 7.62
N ASP A 280 21.85 -2.94 7.64
CA ASP A 280 23.17 -2.42 8.02
C ASP A 280 23.65 -1.35 7.02
N MET A 281 23.93 -0.14 7.50
CA MET A 281 24.39 0.97 6.68
C MET A 281 25.89 0.81 6.32
N MET A 282 26.16 -0.03 5.32
CA MET A 282 27.52 -0.31 4.81
C MET A 282 28.30 0.95 4.38
N GLN A 283 27.61 2.01 3.95
CA GLN A 283 28.22 3.27 3.58
C GLN A 283 27.30 4.44 3.93
N SER A 284 27.69 5.26 4.91
CA SER A 284 26.88 6.35 5.48
C SER A 284 27.24 7.76 4.99
N VAL A 285 28.43 7.92 4.39
CA VAL A 285 28.98 9.20 3.91
C VAL A 285 29.01 9.24 2.39
N GLU A 286 28.63 10.38 1.83
CA GLU A 286 28.60 10.66 0.39
C GLU A 286 29.65 11.69 -0.01
N GLY A 287 30.16 11.58 -1.24
CA GLY A 287 31.18 12.46 -1.79
C GLY A 287 32.14 11.69 -2.69
N MET A 288 32.82 12.38 -3.62
CA MET A 288 33.79 11.76 -4.55
C MET A 288 33.27 10.51 -5.29
N GLY A 289 31.99 10.52 -5.69
CA GLY A 289 31.32 9.41 -6.38
C GLY A 289 30.78 8.30 -5.46
N LEU A 290 31.06 8.35 -4.16
CA LEU A 290 30.49 7.45 -3.16
C LEU A 290 29.00 7.74 -2.95
N ARG A 291 28.20 6.68 -2.86
CA ARG A 291 26.76 6.72 -2.61
C ARG A 291 26.43 5.98 -1.32
N LEU A 292 25.38 6.42 -0.62
CA LEU A 292 24.80 5.66 0.48
C LEU A 292 24.51 4.21 0.04
N LYS A 293 24.88 3.25 0.89
CA LYS A 293 24.67 1.83 0.62
C LYS A 293 24.26 1.10 1.90
N PHE A 294 23.23 0.27 1.77
CA PHE A 294 22.74 -0.62 2.82
C PHE A 294 22.95 -2.09 2.47
N ALA A 295 22.88 -2.95 3.49
CA ALA A 295 22.66 -4.39 3.36
C ALA A 295 21.44 -4.70 2.47
N THR A 296 21.39 -5.91 1.91
CA THR A 296 20.24 -6.34 1.10
C THR A 296 19.02 -6.68 1.96
N PHE A 297 17.85 -6.79 1.33
CA PHE A 297 16.64 -7.25 2.01
C PHE A 297 16.85 -8.63 2.67
N ASP A 298 17.47 -9.58 1.98
CA ASP A 298 17.73 -10.93 2.49
C ASP A 298 18.68 -10.96 3.70
N GLN A 299 19.69 -10.08 3.72
CA GLN A 299 20.55 -9.91 4.90
C GLN A 299 19.74 -9.39 6.10
N THR A 300 18.80 -8.47 5.85
CA THR A 300 17.91 -7.92 6.89
C THR A 300 16.93 -8.99 7.39
N VAL A 301 16.31 -9.78 6.51
CA VAL A 301 15.48 -10.95 6.87
C VAL A 301 16.29 -11.97 7.69
N THR A 302 17.55 -12.20 7.33
CA THR A 302 18.44 -13.13 8.06
C THR A 302 18.72 -12.66 9.49
N LYS A 303 18.94 -11.35 9.70
CA LYS A 303 19.07 -10.76 11.05
C LYS A 303 17.77 -10.89 11.85
N ALA A 304 16.62 -10.56 11.24
CA ALA A 304 15.30 -10.69 11.85
C ALA A 304 14.96 -12.16 12.22
N ALA A 305 15.35 -13.13 11.37
CA ALA A 305 15.25 -14.56 11.66
C ALA A 305 16.11 -14.97 12.87
N ALA A 306 17.29 -14.37 13.04
CA ALA A 306 18.17 -14.62 14.18
C ALA A 306 17.68 -13.95 15.47
N TRP A 307 16.89 -12.86 15.37
CA TRP A 307 16.15 -12.29 16.51
C TRP A 307 14.96 -13.18 16.91
N LEU A 308 14.10 -13.56 15.96
CA LEU A 308 12.94 -14.44 16.20
C LEU A 308 13.31 -15.76 16.89
N LYS A 309 14.46 -16.36 16.56
CA LYS A 309 14.96 -17.59 17.20
C LYS A 309 15.36 -17.43 18.67
N LYS A 310 15.58 -16.21 19.15
CA LYS A 310 15.92 -15.91 20.56
C LYS A 310 14.68 -15.62 21.41
N GLU A 311 13.64 -15.07 20.79
CA GLU A 311 12.39 -14.73 21.46
C GLU A 311 11.59 -15.96 21.88
N LYS A 312 10.84 -15.82 22.97
CA LYS A 312 9.96 -16.85 23.54
C LYS A 312 8.65 -16.24 24.00
N GLY A 313 7.56 -17.02 23.93
CA GLY A 313 6.23 -16.57 24.33
C GLY A 313 5.69 -15.40 23.50
N ILE A 314 6.19 -15.23 22.26
CA ILE A 314 5.64 -14.28 21.28
C ILE A 314 4.83 -15.02 20.22
N ARG A 315 3.76 -14.39 19.76
CA ARG A 315 3.04 -14.73 18.54
C ARG A 315 3.23 -13.56 17.57
N VAL A 316 3.94 -13.77 16.47
CA VAL A 316 4.05 -12.77 15.40
C VAL A 316 2.66 -12.59 14.78
N VAL A 317 2.26 -11.34 14.58
CA VAL A 317 0.96 -10.95 14.00
C VAL A 317 1.13 -10.11 12.73
N SER A 318 2.33 -9.61 12.47
CA SER A 318 2.64 -8.88 11.24
C SER A 318 4.13 -8.91 10.97
N VAL A 319 4.49 -9.00 9.70
CA VAL A 319 5.81 -8.63 9.17
C VAL A 319 5.53 -7.58 8.10
N GLN A 320 6.21 -6.44 8.15
CA GLN A 320 5.94 -5.29 7.28
C GLN A 320 7.23 -4.57 6.89
N SER A 321 7.37 -4.25 5.60
CA SER A 321 8.36 -3.35 5.03
C SER A 321 7.94 -1.89 5.26
N VAL A 322 8.51 -1.23 6.27
CA VAL A 322 8.23 0.19 6.58
C VAL A 322 9.27 1.08 5.90
N ASN A 323 8.82 2.06 5.12
CA ASN A 323 9.72 3.07 4.54
C ASN A 323 9.95 4.19 5.57
N VAL A 324 11.17 4.26 6.11
CA VAL A 324 11.61 5.28 7.07
C VAL A 324 12.40 6.34 6.32
N LYS A 325 12.02 7.61 6.47
CA LYS A 325 12.75 8.73 5.89
C LYS A 325 14.12 8.85 6.56
N LEU A 326 15.16 9.06 5.75
CA LEU A 326 16.50 9.35 6.24
C LEU A 326 16.68 10.86 6.46
N ASP A 327 17.27 11.23 7.59
CA ASP A 327 17.56 12.62 7.94
C ASP A 327 19.06 12.89 8.01
N ARG A 328 19.44 14.17 7.95
CA ARG A 328 20.82 14.64 8.15
C ARG A 328 20.85 15.71 9.23
N LYS A 329 21.69 15.52 10.24
CA LYS A 329 22.01 16.59 11.21
C LYS A 329 22.55 17.81 10.45
N PHE A 330 21.89 18.95 10.62
CA PHE A 330 22.24 20.23 9.97
C PHE A 330 22.36 20.17 8.44
N GLY A 331 21.62 19.28 7.78
CA GLY A 331 21.60 19.09 6.31
C GLY A 331 22.89 18.54 5.68
N THR A 332 24.00 18.52 6.42
CA THR A 332 25.36 18.26 5.94
C THR A 332 26.07 17.12 6.67
N GLY A 333 25.53 16.66 7.79
CA GLY A 333 26.03 15.49 8.53
C GLY A 333 25.77 14.15 7.82
N PRO A 334 26.23 13.04 8.42
CA PRO A 334 25.92 11.69 7.93
C PRO A 334 24.41 11.45 7.92
N TRP A 335 23.97 10.54 7.05
CA TRP A 335 22.59 10.05 7.07
C TRP A 335 22.29 9.33 8.39
N ILE A 336 21.10 9.57 8.92
CA ILE A 336 20.56 8.92 10.10
C ILE A 336 19.31 8.16 9.67
N LEU A 337 19.28 6.88 10.02
CA LEU A 337 18.09 6.05 10.05
C LEU A 337 17.62 6.01 11.51
N ASP A 338 16.34 6.27 11.74
CA ASP A 338 15.69 6.14 13.04
C ASP A 338 14.31 5.50 12.80
N SER A 339 14.24 4.17 12.94
CA SER A 339 12.98 3.45 12.74
C SER A 339 11.89 3.79 13.78
N ASN A 340 12.30 4.32 14.95
CA ASN A 340 11.39 4.69 16.03
C ASN A 340 10.78 6.10 15.85
N ALA A 341 11.28 6.89 14.89
CA ALA A 341 10.76 8.20 14.55
C ALA A 341 9.30 8.10 14.10
N ALA A 342 8.37 8.47 15.00
CA ALA A 342 6.95 8.34 14.75
C ALA A 342 6.38 9.46 13.87
N ALA A 343 7.16 10.48 13.50
CA ALA A 343 6.77 11.51 12.54
C ALA A 343 7.93 11.95 11.66
N PHE A 344 7.62 12.46 10.48
CA PHE A 344 8.62 13.05 9.60
C PHE A 344 8.03 14.20 8.75
N THR A 345 8.87 15.19 8.43
CA THR A 345 8.56 16.24 7.47
C THR A 345 9.09 15.92 6.09
N GLU A 346 8.30 16.26 5.09
CA GLU A 346 8.73 16.33 3.70
C GLU A 346 8.72 17.79 3.24
N ASN A 347 9.91 18.39 3.10
CA ASN A 347 10.05 19.70 2.50
C ASN A 347 10.39 19.56 1.00
N GLN A 348 9.72 20.32 0.13
CA GLN A 348 9.99 20.31 -1.31
C GLN A 348 11.19 21.20 -1.71
N SER A 349 11.64 22.12 -0.84
CA SER A 349 12.87 22.90 -1.10
C SER A 349 14.12 22.01 -1.14
N LEU A 350 14.05 20.82 -0.53
CA LEU A 350 15.02 19.76 -0.70
C LEU A 350 14.72 19.05 -2.03
N ILE A 351 15.62 19.25 -3.00
CA ILE A 351 15.58 18.59 -4.33
C ILE A 351 15.53 17.06 -4.19
N GLU A 352 16.11 16.55 -3.10
CA GLU A 352 16.34 15.13 -2.86
C GLU A 352 15.83 14.71 -1.47
N LYS A 353 14.94 13.72 -1.45
CA LYS A 353 14.51 12.99 -0.25
C LYS A 353 15.04 11.56 -0.35
N ARG A 354 15.34 10.93 0.79
CA ARG A 354 15.73 9.52 0.83
C ARG A 354 15.00 8.76 1.92
N TYR A 355 14.80 7.48 1.65
CA TYR A 355 14.13 6.55 2.54
C TYR A 355 14.91 5.24 2.56
N ALA A 356 14.98 4.60 3.71
CA ALA A 356 15.39 3.21 3.84
C ALA A 356 14.19 2.36 4.27
N LYS A 357 14.18 1.10 3.82
CA LYS A 357 13.18 0.10 4.16
C LYS A 357 13.66 -0.62 5.43
N VAL A 358 12.83 -0.61 6.45
CA VAL A 358 13.04 -1.33 7.71
C VAL A 358 12.06 -2.50 7.76
N LEU A 359 12.51 -3.66 8.26
CA LEU A 359 11.65 -4.81 8.43
C LEU A 359 11.06 -4.81 9.85
N ARG A 360 9.83 -4.29 9.97
CA ARG A 360 9.09 -4.25 11.24
C ARG A 360 8.33 -5.56 11.46
N ILE A 361 8.59 -6.20 12.59
CA ILE A 361 7.84 -7.36 13.08
C ILE A 361 6.97 -6.92 14.24
N SER A 362 5.65 -6.97 14.06
CA SER A 362 4.70 -6.77 15.14
C SER A 362 4.33 -8.12 15.74
N TYR A 363 4.35 -8.23 17.05
CA TYR A 363 4.04 -9.45 17.79
C TYR A 363 3.17 -9.17 19.00
N VAL A 364 2.59 -10.22 19.57
CA VAL A 364 1.88 -10.16 20.85
C VAL A 364 2.44 -11.19 21.82
N ARG A 365 2.32 -10.94 23.12
CA ARG A 365 2.55 -11.92 24.20
C ARG A 365 1.22 -12.23 24.87
N GLU A 366 0.95 -13.51 25.05
CA GLU A 366 -0.22 -14.04 25.76
C GLU A 366 0.23 -14.56 27.13
N GLN A 367 -0.42 -14.15 28.22
CA GLN A 367 0.00 -14.46 29.61
C GLN A 367 0.13 -15.96 29.96
N LYS A 368 -0.37 -16.86 29.10
CA LYS A 368 -0.43 -18.31 29.34
C LYS A 368 0.35 -19.15 28.32
N LEU A 369 1.08 -18.52 27.39
CA LEU A 369 1.70 -19.23 26.27
C LEU A 369 3.17 -19.62 26.55
N GLU A 370 3.38 -20.63 27.38
CA GLU A 370 4.71 -21.25 27.57
C GLU A 370 5.08 -22.22 26.42
N MET A 371 5.05 -21.72 25.18
CA MET A 371 5.63 -22.44 24.05
C MET A 371 6.65 -21.56 23.32
N ALA A 372 7.84 -22.11 23.12
CA ALA A 372 8.84 -21.54 22.24
C ALA A 372 8.64 -22.10 20.82
N SER A 373 8.12 -21.29 19.90
CA SER A 373 8.22 -21.58 18.47
C SER A 373 9.55 -21.03 17.95
N ALA A 374 10.51 -21.92 17.67
CA ALA A 374 11.73 -21.56 16.98
C ALA A 374 11.43 -21.34 15.49
N VAL A 375 10.84 -20.19 15.16
CA VAL A 375 10.51 -19.83 13.77
C VAL A 375 11.78 -19.46 13.02
N SER A 376 12.02 -20.07 11.86
CA SER A 376 12.99 -19.55 10.90
C SER A 376 12.26 -18.58 9.96
N LEU A 377 12.83 -17.44 9.62
CA LEU A 377 12.19 -16.51 8.69
C LEU A 377 12.93 -16.53 7.35
N THR A 378 12.19 -16.77 6.26
CA THR A 378 12.63 -16.51 4.88
C THR A 378 11.58 -15.67 4.17
N SER A 379 11.89 -15.10 2.99
CA SER A 379 10.92 -14.30 2.23
C SER A 379 11.09 -14.46 0.73
N ARG A 380 9.98 -14.31 -0.02
CA ARG A 380 9.97 -14.27 -1.48
C ARG A 380 9.22 -13.03 -1.95
N LEU A 381 9.79 -12.33 -2.94
CA LEU A 381 9.12 -11.23 -3.62
C LEU A 381 8.54 -11.68 -4.96
N PHE A 382 7.26 -11.40 -5.18
CA PHE A 382 6.57 -11.57 -6.46
C PHE A 382 6.42 -10.20 -7.10
N ILE A 383 7.33 -9.92 -8.03
CA ILE A 383 7.34 -8.71 -8.86
C ILE A 383 6.42 -8.95 -10.06
N PRO A 384 5.48 -8.04 -10.36
CA PRO A 384 4.67 -8.11 -11.58
C PRO A 384 5.54 -8.19 -12.84
N HIS A 385 5.21 -9.09 -13.76
CA HIS A 385 5.92 -9.24 -15.03
C HIS A 385 5.78 -7.97 -15.88
N ARG A 386 6.87 -7.47 -16.47
CA ARG A 386 6.87 -6.30 -17.36
C ARG A 386 6.56 -6.76 -18.78
N ILE A 387 5.42 -6.33 -19.34
CA ILE A 387 4.96 -6.73 -20.66
C ILE A 387 5.72 -5.91 -21.73
N GLU A 388 5.57 -4.59 -21.68
CA GLU A 388 6.23 -3.66 -22.60
C GLU A 388 6.33 -2.28 -21.95
N GLY A 389 7.41 -1.53 -22.18
CA GLY A 389 7.45 -0.09 -21.84
C GLY A 389 7.19 0.16 -20.35
N LYS A 390 6.08 0.85 -20.01
CA LYS A 390 5.64 1.07 -18.62
C LYS A 390 4.41 0.22 -18.24
N THR A 391 4.11 -0.80 -19.04
CA THR A 391 3.01 -1.75 -18.84
C THR A 391 3.54 -3.00 -18.14
N PHE A 392 2.86 -3.36 -17.06
CA PHE A 392 3.12 -4.57 -16.27
C PHE A 392 1.85 -5.41 -16.26
N GLU A 393 1.97 -6.69 -15.92
CA GLU A 393 0.79 -7.52 -15.65
C GLU A 393 0.00 -6.94 -14.46
N SER A 394 -1.27 -7.32 -14.38
CA SER A 394 -2.15 -6.84 -13.32
C SER A 394 -1.88 -7.53 -11.98
N PHE A 395 -2.42 -6.96 -10.90
CA PHE A 395 -2.21 -7.46 -9.56
C PHE A 395 -2.81 -8.87 -9.40
N SER A 396 -4.00 -9.10 -9.96
CA SER A 396 -4.65 -10.41 -10.05
C SER A 396 -3.79 -11.45 -10.77
N LYS A 397 -3.12 -11.09 -11.88
CA LYS A 397 -2.17 -12.00 -12.56
C LYS A 397 -0.94 -12.30 -11.68
N THR A 398 -0.44 -11.30 -10.96
CA THR A 398 0.64 -11.49 -9.96
C THR A 398 0.20 -12.47 -8.86
N VAL A 399 -1.04 -12.38 -8.36
CA VAL A 399 -1.61 -13.32 -7.38
C VAL A 399 -1.80 -14.73 -7.95
N LEU A 400 -2.21 -14.89 -9.21
CA LEU A 400 -2.25 -16.21 -9.85
C LEU A 400 -0.87 -16.89 -9.84
N ARG A 401 0.21 -16.14 -10.07
CA ARG A 401 1.59 -16.67 -9.97
C ARG A 401 1.99 -17.01 -8.53
N VAL A 402 1.51 -16.25 -7.53
CA VAL A 402 1.65 -16.61 -6.11
C VAL A 402 0.95 -17.94 -5.81
N ILE A 403 -0.30 -18.11 -6.25
CA ILE A 403 -1.08 -19.35 -6.06
C ILE A 403 -0.38 -20.55 -6.69
N LYS A 404 0.03 -20.44 -7.97
CA LYS A 404 0.77 -21.52 -8.67
C LYS A 404 2.06 -21.89 -7.93
N TRP A 405 2.83 -20.91 -7.46
CA TRP A 405 4.08 -21.16 -6.72
C TRP A 405 3.84 -21.78 -5.33
N LEU A 406 2.79 -21.36 -4.61
CA LEU A 406 2.43 -21.95 -3.31
C LEU A 406 1.99 -23.42 -3.47
N ASN A 407 1.20 -23.74 -4.50
CA ASN A 407 0.82 -25.12 -4.81
C ASN A 407 2.02 -25.99 -5.17
N ALA A 408 2.97 -25.47 -5.95
CA ALA A 408 4.18 -26.20 -6.35
C ALA A 408 5.14 -26.46 -5.18
N THR A 409 5.28 -25.50 -4.25
CA THR A 409 6.23 -25.61 -3.12
C THR A 409 5.63 -26.19 -1.85
N ASN A 410 4.30 -26.14 -1.69
CA ASN A 410 3.59 -26.41 -0.43
C ASN A 410 4.15 -25.62 0.77
N ALA A 411 4.76 -24.46 0.51
CA ALA A 411 5.40 -23.65 1.55
C ALA A 411 4.33 -22.95 2.42
N PRO A 412 4.30 -23.18 3.75
CA PRO A 412 3.31 -22.58 4.63
C PRO A 412 3.54 -21.07 4.75
N VAL A 413 2.54 -20.26 4.40
CA VAL A 413 2.62 -18.80 4.51
C VAL A 413 2.63 -18.39 5.98
N PHE A 414 3.69 -17.70 6.41
CA PHE A 414 3.82 -17.14 7.76
C PHE A 414 3.30 -15.70 7.84
N ALA A 415 3.61 -14.89 6.83
CA ALA A 415 3.05 -13.56 6.64
C ALA A 415 3.04 -13.19 5.15
N CYS A 416 2.26 -12.17 4.80
CA CYS A 416 2.19 -11.59 3.47
C CYS A 416 2.11 -10.06 3.59
N GLU A 417 2.52 -9.32 2.57
CA GLU A 417 2.30 -7.87 2.47
C GLU A 417 2.20 -7.40 1.01
N THR A 418 1.47 -6.31 0.79
CA THR A 418 1.48 -5.53 -0.43
C THR A 418 2.54 -4.44 -0.32
N VAL A 419 3.69 -4.62 -0.98
CA VAL A 419 4.86 -3.74 -0.83
C VAL A 419 5.13 -2.93 -2.09
N LYS A 420 5.44 -1.63 -1.95
CA LYS A 420 5.80 -0.76 -3.07
C LYS A 420 7.32 -0.60 -3.22
N TYR A 421 7.76 -0.49 -4.47
CA TYR A 421 9.13 -0.15 -4.87
C TYR A 421 9.14 1.02 -5.82
N HIS A 422 10.10 1.94 -5.66
CA HIS A 422 10.28 3.07 -6.55
C HIS A 422 10.97 2.63 -7.86
N VAL A 423 10.30 2.83 -8.99
CA VAL A 423 10.77 2.52 -10.34
C VAL A 423 11.36 3.78 -10.95
N SER A 424 12.57 3.69 -11.52
CA SER A 424 13.14 4.84 -12.25
C SER A 424 12.47 4.96 -13.62
N ALA A 425 12.10 6.17 -14.02
CA ALA A 425 11.32 6.42 -15.24
C ALA A 425 11.99 5.92 -16.54
N ASP A 426 13.33 5.84 -16.55
CA ASP A 426 14.18 5.54 -17.72
C ASP A 426 14.80 4.13 -17.65
N SER A 427 14.34 3.30 -16.71
CA SER A 427 14.96 2.01 -16.41
C SER A 427 14.50 0.87 -17.34
N THR A 428 15.47 0.04 -17.75
CA THR A 428 15.26 -1.20 -18.51
C THR A 428 15.11 -2.42 -17.56
N GLY A 429 14.65 -3.56 -18.07
CA GLY A 429 14.48 -4.79 -17.27
C GLY A 429 13.33 -4.66 -16.26
N GLN A 430 13.52 -5.13 -15.01
CA GLN A 430 12.49 -4.96 -13.94
C GLN A 430 12.24 -3.49 -13.56
N GLY A 431 13.19 -2.60 -13.81
CA GLY A 431 13.06 -1.16 -13.61
C GLY A 431 13.32 -0.64 -12.18
N PHE A 432 13.56 -1.55 -11.24
CA PHE A 432 14.05 -1.27 -9.91
C PHE A 432 15.04 -2.38 -9.50
N ASN A 433 15.67 -2.22 -8.34
CA ASN A 433 16.50 -3.25 -7.72
C ASN A 433 15.79 -3.63 -6.41
N ASP A 434 15.40 -4.89 -6.29
CA ASP A 434 14.60 -5.44 -5.18
C ASP A 434 15.44 -5.82 -3.96
N ASP A 435 16.73 -6.14 -4.16
CA ASP A 435 17.73 -6.23 -3.10
C ASP A 435 17.93 -4.89 -2.36
N ARG A 436 17.70 -3.76 -3.04
CA ARG A 436 18.05 -2.43 -2.55
C ARG A 436 17.09 -1.99 -1.44
N MET A 437 17.66 -1.79 -0.26
CA MET A 437 16.95 -1.32 0.93
C MET A 437 16.72 0.19 0.98
N ASP A 438 17.23 0.98 0.03
CA ASP A 438 17.01 2.42 -0.03
C ASP A 438 16.50 2.91 -1.40
N PHE A 439 15.76 4.02 -1.37
CA PHE A 439 15.41 4.75 -2.58
C PHE A 439 15.52 6.26 -2.38
N GLN A 440 15.81 6.92 -3.50
CA GLN A 440 15.96 8.37 -3.60
C GLN A 440 14.78 8.91 -4.41
N VAL A 441 14.15 9.94 -3.89
CA VAL A 441 13.02 10.64 -4.51
C VAL A 441 13.47 12.05 -4.89
N ASN A 442 13.34 12.39 -6.18
CA ASN A 442 13.54 13.75 -6.66
C ASN A 442 12.19 14.49 -6.66
N SER A 443 12.08 15.57 -5.91
CA SER A 443 10.82 16.31 -5.77
C SER A 443 10.32 17.01 -7.04
N ASN A 444 11.20 17.20 -8.04
CA ASN A 444 10.85 17.84 -9.30
C ASN A 444 10.29 16.86 -10.36
N LEU A 445 10.54 15.56 -10.20
CA LEU A 445 10.20 14.54 -11.19
C LEU A 445 8.98 13.73 -10.77
N GLY A 446 8.17 13.32 -11.75
CA GLY A 446 7.13 12.32 -11.56
C GLY A 446 7.73 11.01 -11.07
N GLN A 447 7.15 10.44 -10.03
CA GLN A 447 7.62 9.21 -9.38
C GLN A 447 6.78 8.04 -9.88
N TYR A 448 7.42 6.90 -10.09
CA TYR A 448 6.72 5.65 -10.42
C TYR A 448 6.92 4.66 -9.29
N TYR A 449 5.85 4.00 -8.89
CA TYR A 449 5.86 2.96 -7.87
C TYR A 449 5.24 1.69 -8.42
N ILE A 450 5.96 0.57 -8.34
CA ILE A 450 5.41 -0.74 -8.63
C ILE A 450 4.98 -1.43 -7.34
N THR A 451 3.76 -1.96 -7.35
CA THR A 451 3.13 -2.73 -6.29
C THR A 451 3.48 -4.20 -6.48
N CYS A 452 4.17 -4.78 -5.52
CA CYS A 452 4.59 -6.19 -5.50
C CYS A 452 3.97 -6.91 -4.30
N ILE A 453 4.01 -8.25 -4.31
CA ILE A 453 3.57 -9.07 -3.19
C ILE A 453 4.81 -9.68 -2.54
N ARG A 454 5.00 -9.50 -1.24
CA ARG A 454 6.04 -10.22 -0.49
C ARG A 454 5.40 -11.25 0.42
N LEU A 455 5.86 -12.50 0.33
CA LEU A 455 5.51 -13.56 1.26
C LEU A 455 6.69 -13.83 2.19
N PHE A 456 6.37 -14.23 3.41
CA PHE A 456 7.32 -14.71 4.41
C PHE A 456 6.94 -16.13 4.83
N PHE A 457 7.93 -16.96 5.14
CA PHE A 457 7.74 -18.38 5.46
C PHE A 457 8.47 -18.76 6.76
N PRO A 458 7.96 -19.74 7.54
CA PRO A 458 8.52 -20.16 8.81
C PRO A 458 9.67 -21.17 8.65
N CYS A 459 10.05 -21.47 7.40
CA CYS A 459 11.02 -22.47 7.00
C CYS A 459 11.81 -21.99 5.76
N ALA A 460 12.86 -22.73 5.40
CA ALA A 460 13.39 -22.65 4.04
C ALA A 460 12.40 -23.32 3.07
N TYR A 461 12.41 -22.89 1.82
CA TYR A 461 11.69 -23.51 0.72
C TYR A 461 12.69 -23.78 -0.43
N GLN A 462 12.35 -24.70 -1.31
CA GLN A 462 13.07 -24.90 -2.56
C GLN A 462 12.28 -24.19 -3.66
N GLU A 463 12.97 -23.42 -4.52
CA GLU A 463 12.32 -22.89 -5.71
C GLU A 463 11.88 -24.06 -6.61
N PRO A 464 10.65 -24.04 -7.15
CA PRO A 464 10.26 -25.02 -8.16
C PRO A 464 11.20 -24.87 -9.38
N PRO A 465 11.39 -25.93 -10.18
CA PRO A 465 12.07 -25.80 -11.45
C PRO A 465 11.47 -24.66 -12.27
N PRO A 466 12.27 -23.96 -13.12
CA PRO A 466 11.76 -22.94 -14.03
C PRO A 466 10.97 -23.59 -15.19
N GLU A 467 9.86 -24.23 -14.85
CA GLU A 467 8.87 -24.70 -15.80
C GLU A 467 8.15 -23.49 -16.40
N VAL A 468 8.19 -23.45 -17.72
CA VAL A 468 7.84 -22.29 -18.55
C VAL A 468 6.40 -21.86 -18.26
N PRO A 469 6.15 -20.57 -17.91
CA PRO A 469 4.80 -20.05 -17.99
C PRO A 469 4.44 -19.90 -19.47
N ASN A 470 3.72 -20.86 -20.04
CA ASN A 470 2.98 -20.61 -21.27
C ASN A 470 2.01 -19.45 -20.99
N GLU A 471 2.16 -18.36 -21.75
CA GLU A 471 1.40 -17.12 -21.55
C GLU A 471 -0.09 -17.27 -21.92
N GLU A 472 -0.45 -18.39 -22.54
CA GLU A 472 -1.75 -18.65 -23.17
C GLU A 472 -2.84 -19.19 -22.21
N ASP A 473 -2.48 -19.77 -21.05
CA ASP A 473 -3.42 -20.38 -20.09
C ASP A 473 -4.10 -19.38 -19.11
N LEU A 474 -4.10 -18.08 -19.42
CA LEU A 474 -4.59 -17.04 -18.50
C LEU A 474 -6.10 -16.81 -18.61
N GLY A 475 -6.86 -17.80 -18.14
CA GLY A 475 -8.26 -17.63 -17.75
C GLY A 475 -8.44 -16.60 -16.61
N TRP A 476 -9.70 -16.25 -16.33
CA TRP A 476 -10.09 -15.23 -15.35
C TRP A 476 -9.44 -15.45 -13.98
N GLY A 477 -8.88 -14.37 -13.41
CA GLY A 477 -8.14 -14.44 -12.15
C GLY A 477 -9.04 -14.47 -10.90
N TRP A 478 -8.56 -15.12 -9.84
CA TRP A 478 -9.25 -15.26 -8.55
C TRP A 478 -9.30 -13.97 -7.70
N GLY A 479 -8.90 -12.82 -8.25
CA GLY A 479 -9.02 -11.52 -7.58
C GLY A 479 -10.45 -11.01 -7.67
N CYS A 480 -11.16 -10.93 -6.54
CA CYS A 480 -12.48 -10.33 -6.47
C CYS A 480 -12.41 -8.95 -5.81
N VAL A 481 -12.98 -7.96 -6.48
CA VAL A 481 -13.15 -6.60 -5.96
C VAL A 481 -14.59 -6.44 -5.52
N VAL A 482 -14.81 -6.03 -4.27
CA VAL A 482 -16.13 -5.74 -3.71
C VAL A 482 -16.25 -4.23 -3.55
N SER A 483 -17.27 -3.64 -4.18
CA SER A 483 -17.58 -2.21 -4.24
C SER A 483 -18.94 -1.89 -3.66
#